data_AF-A0A5Q0HAI8-F1
#
_entry.id   AF-A0A5Q0HAI8-F1
#
_cell.length_a   1.000
_cell.length_b   1.000
_cell.length_c   1.000
_cell.angle_alpha   90.00
_cell.angle_beta   90.00
_cell.angle_gamma   90.00
#
_symmetry.space_group_name_H-M   'P 1'
#
loop_
_entity.id
_entity.type
_entity.pdbx_description
1 polymer ?
#
loop_
_entity_poly.entity_id
_entity_poly.type
_entity_poly.pdbx_seq_one_letter_code
_entity_poly.pdbx_strand_id
1 'polypeptide(L)'
;MRRALVVGRTERKRGRHRWLAVLPAALVLGVAVRVVASDPVGYGVPFWPFATPSDRAEDRVMVELTTTARALRSLDAVPRAITRGDDVEVLQSREDAGRLWLRVRLRVPDGVRCREVGVTDARVTSRRVDC
;
A
#
# COMPACT_ATOMS: atom_id res chain seq x y z
N MET A 1 8.08 -20.60 -72.10
CA MET A 1 6.77 -20.62 -71.41
C MET A 1 6.82 -19.64 -70.24
N ARG A 2 6.05 -18.55 -70.29
CA ARG A 2 6.00 -17.52 -69.23
C ARG A 2 5.02 -17.95 -68.14
N ARG A 3 5.47 -18.08 -66.89
CA ARG A 3 4.59 -18.26 -65.73
C ARG A 3 4.44 -16.91 -65.04
N ALA A 4 3.28 -16.29 -65.22
CA ALA A 4 2.89 -15.11 -64.45
C ALA A 4 2.56 -15.56 -63.03
N LEU A 5 3.40 -15.17 -62.08
CA LEU A 5 3.21 -15.42 -60.66
C LEU A 5 2.28 -14.31 -60.12
N VAL A 6 0.98 -14.60 -60.10
CA VAL A 6 0.00 -13.72 -59.47
C VAL A 6 0.10 -13.92 -57.96
N VAL A 7 0.88 -13.05 -57.30
CA VAL A 7 0.96 -12.98 -55.85
C VAL A 7 -0.32 -12.32 -55.34
N GLY A 8 -1.24 -13.13 -54.82
CA GLY A 8 -2.43 -12.66 -54.13
C GLY A 8 -2.04 -11.83 -52.90
N ARG A 9 -2.28 -10.52 -52.97
CA ARG A 9 -2.01 -9.56 -51.88
C ARG A 9 -3.10 -9.69 -50.82
N THR A 10 -2.94 -10.59 -49.85
CA THR A 10 -3.80 -10.69 -48.67
C THR A 10 -3.21 -9.93 -47.47
N GLU A 11 -2.82 -8.68 -47.67
CA GLU A 11 -2.49 -7.77 -46.58
C GLU A 11 -3.53 -6.66 -46.52
N ARG A 12 -4.28 -6.56 -45.40
CA ARG A 12 -4.77 -5.28 -44.82
C ARG A 12 -5.73 -5.39 -43.63
N LYS A 13 -6.21 -6.58 -43.21
CA LYS A 13 -7.18 -6.67 -42.09
C LYS A 13 -6.61 -7.11 -40.72
N ARG A 14 -5.37 -7.60 -40.64
CA ARG A 14 -4.84 -8.20 -39.39
C ARG A 14 -4.39 -7.20 -38.32
N GLY A 15 -4.15 -5.93 -38.69
CA GLY A 15 -3.69 -4.89 -37.76
C GLY A 15 -4.78 -4.10 -37.05
N ARG A 16 -5.97 -3.95 -37.67
CA ARG A 16 -7.01 -3.03 -37.17
C ARG A 16 -7.70 -3.53 -35.89
N HIS A 17 -7.78 -4.85 -35.71
CA HIS A 17 -8.37 -5.46 -34.51
C HIS A 17 -7.37 -5.70 -33.37
N ARG A 18 -6.05 -5.57 -33.61
CA ARG A 18 -5.05 -5.68 -32.53
C ARG A 18 -5.22 -4.57 -31.49
N TRP A 19 -5.52 -3.35 -31.93
CA TRP A 19 -5.76 -2.22 -31.03
C TRP A 19 -6.95 -2.45 -30.08
N LEU A 20 -7.99 -3.16 -30.54
CA LEU A 20 -9.15 -3.52 -29.71
C LEU A 20 -8.80 -4.49 -28.58
N ALA A 21 -7.73 -5.27 -28.69
CA ALA A 21 -7.25 -6.15 -27.63
C ALA A 21 -6.14 -5.49 -26.78
N VAL A 22 -5.28 -4.68 -27.41
CA VAL A 22 -4.14 -4.04 -26.75
C VAL A 22 -4.61 -2.94 -25.79
N LEU A 23 -5.58 -2.12 -26.16
CA LEU A 23 -6.11 -1.05 -25.30
C LEU A 23 -6.70 -1.57 -23.97
N PRO A 24 -7.64 -2.54 -23.97
CA PRO A 24 -8.16 -3.07 -22.72
C PRO A 24 -7.09 -3.82 -21.93
N ALA A 25 -6.19 -4.55 -22.59
CA ALA A 25 -5.07 -5.20 -21.90
C ALA A 25 -4.14 -4.19 -21.21
N ALA A 26 -3.80 -3.09 -21.88
CA ALA A 26 -2.99 -2.01 -21.31
C ALA A 26 -3.72 -1.28 -20.17
N LEU A 27 -5.04 -1.11 -20.28
CA LEU A 27 -5.85 -0.48 -19.23
C LEU A 27 -5.94 -1.38 -17.99
N VAL A 28 -6.15 -2.69 -18.17
CA VAL A 28 -6.10 -3.69 -17.10
C VAL A 28 -4.71 -3.71 -16.46
N LEU A 29 -3.64 -3.69 -17.26
CA LEU A 29 -2.28 -3.62 -16.74
C LEU A 29 -2.05 -2.33 -15.93
N GLY A 30 -2.51 -1.18 -16.44
CA GLY A 30 -2.36 0.11 -15.76
C GLY A 30 -3.10 0.16 -14.43
N VAL A 31 -4.32 -0.38 -14.38
CA VAL A 31 -5.08 -0.53 -13.14
C VAL A 31 -4.39 -1.51 -12.20
N ALA A 32 -3.93 -2.66 -12.71
CA ALA A 32 -3.19 -3.63 -11.91
C ALA A 32 -1.92 -3.02 -11.31
N VAL A 33 -1.14 -2.24 -12.07
CA VAL A 33 0.05 -1.54 -11.58
C VAL A 33 -0.30 -0.50 -10.51
N ARG A 34 -1.37 0.28 -10.70
CA ARG A 34 -1.88 1.23 -9.69
C ARG A 34 -2.31 0.53 -8.41
N VAL A 35 -2.98 -0.61 -8.54
CA VAL A 35 -3.38 -1.46 -7.43
C VAL A 35 -2.11 -1.94 -6.73
N VAL A 36 -1.17 -2.60 -7.43
CA VAL A 36 0.12 -3.11 -6.90
C VAL A 36 0.95 -2.05 -6.17
N ALA A 37 0.95 -0.80 -6.64
CA ALA A 37 1.69 0.31 -6.05
C ALA A 37 0.98 0.99 -4.87
N SER A 38 -0.28 0.63 -4.58
CA SER A 38 -1.05 1.22 -3.48
C SER A 38 -0.58 0.67 -2.14
N ASP A 39 -0.30 1.57 -1.19
CA ASP A 39 0.18 1.27 0.16
C ASP A 39 -0.83 0.40 0.95
N PRO A 40 -0.60 -0.93 1.06
CA PRO A 40 -1.61 -1.86 1.57
C PRO A 40 -1.94 -1.59 3.05
N VAL A 41 -0.98 -1.06 3.80
CA VAL A 41 -1.11 -0.72 5.22
C VAL A 41 -1.96 0.55 5.40
N GLY A 42 -1.90 1.50 4.46
CA GLY A 42 -2.75 2.70 4.47
C GLY A 42 -4.22 2.40 4.19
N TYR A 43 -4.51 1.34 3.45
CA TYR A 43 -5.87 0.92 3.09
C TYR A 43 -6.45 -0.18 3.98
N GLY A 44 -5.69 -0.72 4.94
CA GLY A 44 -6.15 -1.74 5.88
C GLY A 44 -6.42 -3.10 5.22
N VAL A 45 -5.70 -3.44 4.16
CA VAL A 45 -5.89 -4.70 3.43
C VAL A 45 -5.00 -5.77 4.08
N PRO A 46 -5.58 -6.81 4.73
CA PRO A 46 -4.82 -7.76 5.54
C PRO A 46 -3.96 -8.74 4.72
N PHE A 47 -4.24 -8.86 3.42
CA PHE A 47 -3.50 -9.74 2.52
C PHE A 47 -3.13 -8.98 1.25
N TRP A 48 -1.83 -8.74 1.09
CA TRP A 48 -1.26 -8.16 -0.12
C TRP A 48 -0.20 -9.10 -0.69
N PRO A 49 -0.43 -9.72 -1.87
CA PRO A 49 0.48 -10.74 -2.41
C PRO A 49 1.86 -10.18 -2.79
N PHE A 50 1.98 -8.86 -2.94
CA PHE A 50 3.23 -8.15 -3.23
C PHE A 50 3.84 -7.47 -1.99
N ALA A 51 3.33 -7.76 -0.78
CA ALA A 51 3.89 -7.21 0.44
C ALA A 51 5.34 -7.67 0.61
N THR A 52 6.24 -6.70 0.74
CA THR A 52 7.63 -6.94 1.11
C THR A 52 7.72 -7.39 2.57
N PRO A 53 8.85 -7.99 3.00
CA PRO A 53 9.10 -8.26 4.42
C PRO A 53 8.93 -7.00 5.30
N SER A 54 9.31 -5.84 4.78
CA SER A 54 9.12 -4.53 5.43
C SER A 54 7.64 -4.17 5.58
N ASP A 55 6.82 -4.39 4.55
CA ASP A 55 5.38 -4.10 4.65
C ASP A 55 4.69 -5.01 5.68
N ARG A 56 5.12 -6.27 5.80
CA ARG A 56 4.60 -7.20 6.85
C ARG A 56 5.12 -6.87 8.24
N ALA A 57 6.31 -6.29 8.37
CA ALA A 57 6.82 -5.81 9.65
C ALA A 57 6.05 -4.57 10.09
N GLU A 58 5.82 -3.65 9.16
CA GLU A 58 5.03 -2.42 9.33
C GLU A 58 3.58 -2.75 9.70
N ASP A 59 2.91 -3.67 9.00
CA ASP A 59 1.54 -4.09 9.29
C ASP A 59 1.37 -4.67 10.70
N ARG A 60 2.28 -5.57 11.13
CA ARG A 60 2.25 -6.14 12.48
C ARG A 60 2.36 -5.07 13.56
N VAL A 61 3.27 -4.10 13.37
CA VAL A 61 3.40 -2.98 14.30
C VAL A 61 2.14 -2.11 14.31
N MET A 62 1.56 -1.85 13.14
CA MET A 62 0.33 -1.06 13.03
C MET A 62 -0.87 -1.74 13.71
N VAL A 63 -0.99 -3.07 13.61
CA VAL A 63 -2.02 -3.85 14.32
C VAL A 63 -1.82 -3.75 15.84
N GLU A 64 -0.59 -3.92 16.33
CA GLU A 64 -0.27 -3.78 17.76
C GLU A 64 -0.57 -2.36 18.25
N LEU A 65 -0.06 -1.33 17.57
CA LEU A 65 -0.30 0.09 17.86
C LEU A 65 -1.80 0.42 17.95
N THR A 66 -2.58 0.00 16.96
CA THR A 66 -4.00 0.34 16.88
C THR A 66 -4.83 -0.45 17.89
N THR A 67 -4.45 -1.69 18.19
CA THR A 67 -5.09 -2.51 19.24
C THR A 67 -4.82 -1.91 20.61
N THR A 68 -3.57 -1.56 20.89
CA THR A 68 -3.13 -0.91 22.13
C THR A 68 -3.77 0.47 22.31
N ALA A 69 -3.80 1.29 21.26
CA ALA A 69 -4.46 2.60 21.30
C ALA A 69 -5.96 2.49 21.59
N ARG A 70 -6.66 1.50 21.01
CA ARG A 70 -8.08 1.24 21.30
C ARG A 70 -8.29 0.70 22.72
N ALA A 71 -7.42 -0.18 23.19
CA ALA A 71 -7.55 -0.80 24.50
C ALA A 71 -7.31 0.20 25.64
N LEU A 72 -6.30 1.06 25.50
CA LEU A 72 -5.90 1.98 26.55
C LEU A 72 -6.72 3.27 26.58
N ARG A 73 -7.34 3.67 25.46
CA ARG A 73 -8.06 4.95 25.29
C ARG A 73 -7.28 6.19 25.78
N SER A 74 -5.97 6.08 25.93
CA SER A 74 -5.09 7.10 26.51
C SER A 74 -3.70 6.99 25.88
N LEU A 75 -3.20 8.12 25.38
CA LEU A 75 -1.94 8.23 24.63
C LEU A 75 -0.69 8.05 25.49
N ASP A 76 -0.76 8.29 26.80
CA ASP A 76 0.41 8.30 27.68
C ASP A 76 1.01 6.90 27.89
N ALA A 77 0.19 5.87 27.71
CA ALA A 77 0.59 4.47 27.86
C ALA A 77 0.95 3.80 26.52
N VAL A 78 0.63 4.40 25.37
CA VAL A 78 0.89 3.81 24.04
C VAL A 78 2.40 3.63 23.77
N PRO A 79 3.28 4.62 24.02
CA PRO A 79 4.72 4.43 23.82
C PRO A 79 5.33 3.33 24.71
N ARG A 80 4.75 3.09 25.89
CA ARG A 80 5.24 2.07 26.85
C ARG A 80 4.69 0.68 26.59
N ALA A 81 3.53 0.59 25.92
CA ALA A 81 2.82 -0.65 25.67
C ALA A 81 3.18 -1.29 24.31
N ILE A 82 3.91 -0.59 23.43
CA ILE A 82 4.48 -1.19 22.23
C ILE A 82 5.71 -1.98 22.65
N THR A 83 5.58 -3.30 22.66
CA THR A 83 6.56 -4.22 23.25
C THR A 83 7.86 -4.31 22.44
N ARG A 84 7.87 -3.78 21.20
CA ARG A 84 9.03 -3.74 20.30
C ARG A 84 9.91 -2.50 20.47
N GLY A 85 10.20 -2.09 21.71
CA GLY A 85 10.82 -0.81 22.07
C GLY A 85 12.08 -0.34 21.33
N ASP A 86 12.72 -1.16 20.48
CA ASP A 86 13.87 -0.79 19.65
C ASP A 86 13.53 -0.52 18.16
N ASP A 87 12.38 -1.02 17.67
CA ASP A 87 11.99 -0.94 16.26
C ASP A 87 10.91 0.13 16.00
N VAL A 88 10.30 0.66 17.06
CA VAL A 88 9.17 1.60 16.97
C VAL A 88 9.40 2.76 17.93
N GLU A 89 9.57 3.95 17.37
CA GLU A 89 9.75 5.19 18.12
C GLU A 89 8.52 6.08 17.92
N VAL A 90 7.83 6.44 19.00
CA VAL A 90 6.71 7.39 18.95
C VAL A 90 7.29 8.81 19.01
N LEU A 91 7.27 9.52 17.87
CA LEU A 91 7.81 10.88 17.75
C LEU A 91 6.87 11.92 18.32
N GLN A 92 5.56 11.72 18.14
CA GLN A 92 4.54 12.66 18.58
C GLN A 92 3.25 11.93 18.90
N SER A 93 2.58 12.33 19.96
CA SER A 93 1.21 11.93 20.27
C SER A 93 0.37 13.17 20.52
N ARG A 94 -0.87 13.18 20.02
CA ARG A 94 -1.84 14.24 20.26
C ARG A 94 -3.24 13.65 20.32
N GLU A 95 -4.01 14.03 21.31
CA GLU A 95 -5.45 13.80 21.34
C GLU A 95 -6.18 15.04 20.86
N ASP A 96 -7.13 14.88 19.94
CA ASP A 96 -7.97 15.98 19.48
C ASP A 96 -9.38 15.49 19.18
N ALA A 97 -10.39 16.08 19.84
CA ALA A 97 -11.80 15.78 19.65
C ALA A 97 -12.16 14.27 19.62
N GLY A 98 -11.60 13.48 20.56
CA GLY A 98 -11.83 12.02 20.63
C GLY A 98 -11.09 11.20 19.58
N ARG A 99 -10.09 11.80 18.91
CA ARG A 99 -9.18 11.15 17.97
C ARG A 99 -7.76 11.17 18.49
N LEU A 100 -7.15 10.01 18.55
CA LEU A 100 -5.75 9.84 18.93
C LEU A 100 -4.89 9.91 17.67
N TRP A 101 -3.99 10.88 17.62
CA TRP A 101 -2.97 11.02 16.59
C TRP A 101 -1.62 10.60 17.13
N LEU A 102 -0.94 9.74 16.36
CA LEU A 102 0.36 9.20 16.67
C LEU A 102 1.25 9.37 15.44
N ARG A 103 2.39 10.02 15.60
CA ARG A 103 3.47 9.98 14.61
C ARG A 103 4.51 8.99 15.08
N VAL A 104 4.74 7.95 14.29
CA VAL A 104 5.64 6.85 14.61
C VAL A 104 6.73 6.73 13.57
N ARG A 105 7.93 6.43 14.03
CA ARG A 105 9.08 6.04 13.23
C ARG A 105 9.30 4.56 13.43
N LEU A 106 9.39 3.84 12.32
CA LEU A 106 9.47 2.39 12.25
C LEU A 106 10.80 2.02 11.63
N ARG A 107 11.58 1.20 12.32
CA ARG A 107 12.76 0.54 11.76
C ARG A 107 12.28 -0.75 11.09
N VAL A 108 12.34 -0.78 9.78
CA VAL A 108 11.99 -1.94 8.95
C VAL A 108 13.27 -2.48 8.27
N PRO A 109 13.27 -3.72 7.79
CA PRO A 109 14.46 -4.32 7.14
C PRO A 109 15.09 -3.46 6.04
N ASP A 110 14.27 -2.72 5.28
CA ASP A 110 14.75 -1.89 4.16
C ASP A 110 15.07 -0.44 4.57
N GLY A 111 14.99 -0.09 5.86
CA GLY A 111 15.34 1.24 6.37
C GLY A 111 14.36 1.80 7.40
N VAL A 112 14.22 3.12 7.43
CA VAL A 112 13.33 3.83 8.37
C VAL A 112 12.12 4.35 7.64
N ARG A 113 10.92 4.14 8.19
CA ARG A 113 9.65 4.67 7.67
C ARG A 113 8.91 5.43 8.74
N CYS A 114 8.38 6.62 8.41
CA CYS A 114 7.54 7.37 9.33
C CYS A 114 6.08 7.31 8.88
N ARG A 115 5.18 7.18 9.86
CA ARG A 115 3.73 7.21 9.62
C ARG A 115 3.03 8.10 10.62
N GLU A 116 1.97 8.72 10.16
CA GLU A 116 0.95 9.31 11.01
C GLU A 116 -0.27 8.38 11.05
N VAL A 117 -0.70 8.09 12.27
CA VAL A 117 -1.79 7.19 12.59
C VAL A 117 -2.83 7.95 13.38
N GLY A 118 -4.06 8.00 12.86
CA GLY A 118 -5.23 8.53 13.53
C GLY A 118 -6.13 7.37 13.95
N VAL A 119 -6.45 7.26 15.23
CA VAL A 119 -7.33 6.24 15.79
C VAL A 119 -8.57 6.92 16.39
N THR A 120 -9.74 6.47 15.97
CA THR A 120 -11.03 6.72 16.64
C THR A 120 -11.68 5.39 16.99
N ASP A 121 -12.74 5.42 17.80
CA ASP A 121 -13.51 4.21 18.15
C ASP A 121 -14.00 3.44 16.92
N ALA A 122 -14.33 4.16 15.83
CA ALA A 122 -14.92 3.58 14.62
C ALA A 122 -13.93 3.39 13.47
N ARG A 123 -12.78 4.08 13.44
CA ARG A 123 -11.90 4.09 12.27
C ARG A 123 -10.43 4.30 12.63
N VAL A 124 -9.56 3.61 11.90
CA VAL A 124 -8.13 3.88 11.87
C VAL A 124 -7.80 4.49 10.53
N THR A 125 -7.02 5.57 10.53
CA THR A 125 -6.44 6.20 9.35
C THR A 125 -4.93 6.19 9.48
N SER A 126 -4.21 5.78 8.44
CA SER A 126 -2.75 5.71 8.46
C SER A 126 -2.19 6.31 7.17
N ARG A 127 -1.19 7.18 7.28
CA ARG A 127 -0.49 7.76 6.11
C ARG A 127 1.02 7.74 6.32
N ARG A 128 1.77 7.53 5.24
CA ARG A 128 3.23 7.70 5.25
C ARG A 128 3.56 9.19 5.27
N VAL A 129 4.56 9.54 6.05
CA VAL A 129 5.11 10.90 6.17
C VAL A 129 6.62 10.82 6.14
N ASP A 130 7.27 11.93 5.84
CA ASP A 130 8.72 12.01 5.90
C ASP A 130 9.18 11.93 7.36
N CYS A 131 10.28 11.19 7.53
CA CYS A 131 11.16 11.28 8.69
C CYS A 131 12.15 12.44 8.45
#